data_AF-A0A1F3X8F0-F1
#
_entry.id   AF-A0A1F3X8F0-F1
#
_cell.length_a   1.000
_cell.length_b   1.000
_cell.length_c   1.000
_cell.angle_alpha   90.00
_cell.angle_beta   90.00
_cell.angle_gamma   90.00
#
_symmetry.space_group_name_H-M   'P 1'
#
loop_
_entity.id
_entity.type
_entity.pdbx_description
1 polymer ?
#
loop_
_entity_poly.entity_id
_entity_poly.type
_entity_poly.pdbx_seq_one_letter_code
_entity_poly.pdbx_strand_id
1 'polypeptide(L)' 'MARVCQVTGKKPMVGNNVSHANNRTKRRFLPNLQYRRFWIEAQKRWISMR' A
#
# COMPACT_ATOMS: atom_id res chain seq x y z
N MET A 1 -7.68 -0.31 -9.99
CA MET A 1 -7.65 0.55 -8.78
C MET A 1 -6.22 0.90 -8.44
N ALA A 2 -5.93 2.17 -8.16
CA ALA A 2 -4.61 2.58 -7.70
C ALA A 2 -4.34 1.95 -6.32
N ARG A 3 -3.14 1.35 -6.11
CA ARG A 3 -2.72 0.81 -4.80
C ARG A 3 -2.34 1.97 -3.87
N VAL A 4 -3.32 2.76 -3.47
CA VAL A 4 -3.15 3.92 -2.60
C VAL A 4 -3.90 3.66 -1.29
N CYS A 5 -3.24 3.92 -0.15
CA CYS A 5 -3.89 3.82 1.16
C CYS A 5 -4.97 4.90 1.30
N GLN A 6 -6.18 4.51 1.69
CA GLN A 6 -7.31 5.45 1.86
C GLN A 6 -7.10 6.44 3.02
N VAL A 7 -6.35 6.02 4.06
CA VAL A 7 -6.13 6.84 5.27
C VAL A 7 -4.89 7.72 5.14
N THR A 8 -3.78 7.16 4.66
CA THR A 8 -2.46 7.83 4.66
C THR A 8 -2.02 8.33 3.28
N GLY A 9 -2.74 7.98 2.21
CA GLY A 9 -2.36 8.34 0.85
C GLY A 9 -1.09 7.67 0.33
N LYS A 10 -0.50 6.71 1.09
CA LYS A 10 0.72 6.00 0.68
C LYS A 10 0.54 5.36 -0.70
N LYS A 11 1.41 5.74 -1.64
CA LYS A 11 1.37 5.33 -3.04
C LYS A 11 2.59 4.50 -3.44
N PRO A 12 2.52 3.74 -4.54
CA PRO A 12 3.67 3.01 -5.06
C PRO A 12 4.84 3.95 -5.38
N MET A 13 6.05 3.53 -5.02
CA MET A 13 7.28 4.25 -5.35
C MET A 13 8.06 3.49 -6.43
N VAL A 14 8.75 4.21 -7.31
CA VAL A 14 9.61 3.62 -8.34
C VAL A 14 11.05 3.66 -7.85
N GLY A 15 11.81 2.58 -8.08
CA GLY A 15 13.26 2.56 -7.86
C GLY A 15 13.91 1.44 -8.64
N ASN A 16 15.08 0.97 -8.20
CA ASN A 16 15.84 -0.08 -8.88
C ASN A 16 16.07 -1.29 -7.95
N ASN A 17 16.15 -2.49 -8.53
CA ASN A 17 16.88 -3.61 -7.93
C ASN A 17 18.35 -3.45 -8.34
N VAL A 18 19.26 -3.55 -7.37
CA VAL A 18 20.70 -3.49 -7.60
C VAL A 18 21.27 -4.88 -7.30
N SER A 19 21.90 -5.51 -8.29
CA SER A 19 22.56 -6.80 -8.09
C SER A 19 23.92 -6.65 -7.41
N HIS A 20 24.53 -7.75 -7.00
CA HIS A 20 25.90 -7.77 -6.49
C HIS A 20 26.91 -7.16 -7.50
N ALA A 21 26.66 -7.29 -8.81
CA ALA A 21 27.45 -6.68 -9.88
C ALA A 21 27.05 -5.22 -10.18
N ASN A 22 26.23 -4.59 -9.33
CA ASN A 22 25.66 -3.25 -9.51
C ASN A 22 24.78 -3.06 -10.76
N ASN A 23 24.22 -4.15 -11.31
CA ASN A 23 23.25 -4.04 -12.41
C ASN A 23 21.93 -3.46 -11.87
N ARG A 24 21.43 -2.40 -12.51
CA ARG A 24 20.23 -1.66 -12.06
C ARG A 24 19.03 -2.00 -12.95
N THR A 25 18.03 -2.69 -12.41
CA THR A 25 16.76 -2.97 -13.10
C THR A 25 15.60 -2.23 -12.44
N LYS A 26 14.67 -1.67 -13.21
CA LYS A 26 13.52 -0.91 -12.66
C LYS A 26 12.59 -1.82 -11.86
N ARG A 27 12.15 -1.35 -10.69
CA ARG A 27 11.14 -2.01 -9.85
C ARG A 27 10.15 -1.03 -9.26
N ARG A 28 9.03 -1.54 -8.76
CA ARG A 28 8.04 -0.78 -7.99
C ARG A 28 7.99 -1.29 -6.55
N PHE A 29 8.06 -0.38 -5.59
CA PHE A 29 7.83 -0.64 -4.17
C PHE A 29 6.35 -0.40 -3.89
N LEU A 30 5.62 -1.46 -3.56
CA LEU A 30 4.18 -1.39 -3.34
C LEU A 30 3.90 -1.23 -1.83
N PRO A 31 2.94 -0.38 -1.43
CA PRO A 31 2.49 -0.35 -0.05
C PRO A 31 1.80 -1.69 0.32
N ASN A 32 2.00 -2.15 1.56
CA ASN A 32 1.37 -3.36 2.11
C ASN A 32 -0.09 -3.08 2.51
N LEU A 33 -0.95 -2.85 1.51
CA LEU A 33 -2.38 -2.59 1.71
C LEU A 33 -3.12 -3.91 1.95
N GLN A 34 -3.96 -3.95 2.99
CA GLN A 34 -4.71 -5.13 3.40
C GLN A 34 -6.16 -4.75 3.68
N TYR A 35 -7.08 -5.62 3.28
CA TYR A 35 -8.48 -5.45 3.63
C TYR A 35 -8.70 -5.76 5.11
N ARG A 36 -9.15 -4.76 5.87
CA ARG A 36 -9.47 -4.91 7.30
C ARG A 36 -10.84 -4.27 7.58
N ARG A 37 -11.52 -4.83 8.58
CA ARG A 37 -12.80 -4.33 9.07
C ARG A 37 -12.56 -3.57 10.36
N PHE A 38 -13.13 -2.38 10.46
CA PHE A 38 -13.09 -1.53 11.64
C PHE A 38 -14.51 -1.36 12.17
N TRP A 39 -14.68 -1.46 13.48
CA TRP A 39 -15.94 -1.13 14.15
C TRP A 39 -15.96 0.36 14.47
N ILE A 40 -17.07 1.04 14.16
CA ILE A 40 -17.27 2.45 14.50
C ILE A 40 -18.44 2.55 15.46
N GLU A 41 -18.16 2.96 16.69
CA GLU A 41 -19.15 3.03 17.77
C GLU A 41 -20.25 4.05 17.48
N ALA A 42 -19.89 5.23 16.94
CA ALA A 42 -20.82 6.31 16.64
C ALA A 42 -21.92 5.92 15.64
N GLN A 43 -21.64 4.94 14.76
CA GLN A 43 -22.56 4.51 13.71
C GLN A 43 -23.02 3.05 13.89
N LYS A 44 -22.59 2.39 14.98
CA LYS A 44 -22.85 0.97 15.31
C LYS A 44 -22.71 0.04 14.10
N ARG A 45 -21.67 0.23 13.29
CA ARG A 45 -21.45 -0.53 12.04
C ARG A 45 -20.00 -0.90 11.82
N TRP A 46 -19.81 -1.94 11.01
CA TRP A 46 -18.52 -2.33 10.47
C TRP A 46 -18.24 -1.62 9.15
N ILE A 47 -17.06 -1.04 9.00
CA ILE A 47 -16.55 -0.52 7.72
C ILE A 47 -15.36 -1.35 7.28
N SER A 48 -15.37 -1.80 6.02
CA SER A 48 -14.21 -2.39 5.38
C SER A 48 -13.39 -1.31 4.68
N MET A 49 -12.09 -1.26 4.97
CA MET A 49 -11.13 -0.37 4.31
C MET A 49 -9.92 -1.16 3.82
N ARG A 50 -9.20 -0.57 2.87
CA ARG A 50 -8.03 -1.14 2.22
C ARG A 50 -6.80 -0.23 2.35
#